data_AF-A0A2E6P242-F1
#
_entry.id   AF-A0A2E6P242-F1
#
_cell.length_a   1.000
_cell.length_b   1.000
_cell.length_c   1.000
_cell.angle_alpha   90.00
_cell.angle_beta   90.00
_cell.angle_gamma   90.00
#
_symmetry.space_group_name_H-M   'P 1'
#
loop_
_entity.id
_entity.type
_entity.pdbx_description
1 polymer ?
#
loop_
_entity_poly.entity_id
_entity_poly.type
_entity_poly.pdbx_seq_one_letter_code
_entity_poly.pdbx_strand_id
1 'polypeptide(L)' 'HPFPEVYIFLGGVAECEWGDEEFVAEVGTVTHCPPNVSHAMRVISSESLRSIIISWAPNGDRNVWKTPSVLLDDSD' A
#
# COMPACT_ATOMS: atom_id res chain seq x y z
N HIS A 1 -2.05 0.90 8.92
CA HIS A 1 -1.17 0.56 10.06
C HIS A 1 -0.28 1.79 10.37
N PRO A 2 0.44 1.89 11.51
CA PRO A 2 1.12 3.12 11.94
C PRO A 2 2.55 3.29 11.39
N PHE A 3 2.95 2.51 10.40
CA PHE A 3 4.23 2.64 9.72
C PHE A 3 3.98 3.02 8.24
N PRO A 4 4.89 3.78 7.62
CA PRO A 4 4.78 4.11 6.20
C PRO A 4 5.23 2.95 5.33
N GLU A 5 4.84 2.99 4.07
CA GLU A 5 5.24 2.01 3.06
C GLU A 5 5.66 2.72 1.76
N VAL A 6 6.68 2.17 1.10
CA VAL A 6 7.00 2.48 -0.28
C VAL A 6 6.72 1.24 -1.12
N TYR A 7 5.97 1.42 -2.21
CA TYR A 7 5.70 0.36 -3.18
C TYR A 7 6.49 0.63 -4.46
N ILE A 8 7.16 -0.40 -4.96
CA ILE A 8 7.82 -0.39 -6.27
C ILE A 8 7.14 -1.46 -7.13
N PHE A 9 6.47 -1.04 -8.20
CA PHE A 9 5.69 -1.93 -9.05
C PHE A 9 6.55 -2.51 -10.18
N LEU A 10 6.59 -3.84 -10.28
CA LEU A 10 7.48 -4.60 -11.17
C LEU A 10 6.74 -5.43 -12.22
N GLY A 11 5.42 -5.59 -12.11
CA GLY A 11 4.60 -6.34 -13.06
C GLY A 11 3.13 -6.26 -12.73
N GLY A 12 2.28 -6.49 -13.73
CA GLY A 12 0.84 -6.26 -13.63
C GLY A 12 0.47 -4.78 -13.56
N VAL A 13 -0.84 -4.52 -13.51
CA VAL A 13 -1.45 -3.20 -13.38
C VAL A 13 -2.53 -3.27 -12.32
N ALA A 14 -2.55 -2.27 -11.43
CA ALA A 14 -3.56 -2.17 -10.38
C ALA A 14 -4.16 -0.76 -10.34
N GLU A 15 -5.46 -0.70 -10.06
CA GLU A 15 -6.06 0.51 -9.50
C GLU A 15 -5.76 0.55 -8.01
N CYS A 16 -5.42 1.75 -7.55
CA CYS A 16 -4.84 2.02 -6.27
C CYS A 16 -5.63 3.14 -5.58
N GLU A 17 -6.01 2.92 -4.33
CA GLU A 17 -6.67 3.92 -3.47
C GLU A 17 -5.78 4.21 -2.26
N TRP A 18 -5.41 5.46 -2.03
CA TRP A 18 -4.57 5.93 -0.92
C TRP A 18 -5.27 7.11 -0.25
N GLY A 19 -6.08 6.84 0.77
CA GLY A 19 -6.98 7.85 1.33
C GLY A 19 -7.96 8.35 0.28
N ASP A 20 -7.89 9.62 -0.07
CA ASP A 20 -8.75 10.26 -1.09
C ASP A 20 -8.11 10.27 -2.50
N GLU A 21 -6.91 9.68 -2.66
CA GLU A 21 -6.22 9.61 -3.95
C GLU A 21 -6.47 8.28 -4.65
N GLU A 22 -6.95 8.37 -5.90
CA GLU A 22 -7.07 7.22 -6.81
C GLU A 22 -6.07 7.35 -7.95
N PHE A 23 -5.37 6.26 -8.26
CA PHE A 23 -4.43 6.22 -9.38
C PHE A 23 -4.27 4.80 -9.94
N VAL A 24 -3.69 4.72 -11.14
CA VAL A 24 -3.29 3.42 -11.73
C VAL A 24 -1.80 3.24 -11.53
N ALA A 25 -1.41 2.13 -10.91
CA ALA A 25 -0.02 1.72 -10.79
C ALA A 25 0.34 0.72 -11.88
N GLU A 26 1.36 1.07 -12.67
CA GLU A 26 1.98 0.22 -13.69
C GLU A 26 3.47 -0.01 -13.40
N VAL A 27 4.12 -0.85 -14.22
CA VAL A 27 5.55 -1.14 -14.08
C VAL A 27 6.38 0.15 -14.07
N GLY A 28 7.21 0.31 -13.05
CA GLY A 28 8.03 1.52 -12.85
C GLY A 28 7.36 2.59 -12.00
N THR A 29 6.09 2.44 -11.66
CA THR A 29 5.42 3.29 -10.65
C THR A 29 6.09 3.07 -9.29
N VAL A 30 6.34 4.17 -8.57
CA VAL A 30 6.84 4.17 -7.20
C VAL A 30 5.94 5.07 -6.37
N THR A 31 5.40 4.55 -5.27
CA THR A 31 4.47 5.29 -4.41
C THR A 31 4.95 5.33 -2.98
N HIS A 32 4.46 6.32 -2.23
CA HIS A 32 4.66 6.43 -0.79
C HIS A 32 3.28 6.44 -0.12
N CYS A 33 3.00 5.41 0.69
CA CYS A 33 1.85 5.35 1.57
C CYS A 33 2.21 5.94 2.94
N PRO A 34 1.60 7.06 3.36
CA PRO A 34 1.83 7.58 4.69
C PRO A 34 1.27 6.66 5.79
N PRO A 35 1.77 6.78 7.04
CA PRO A 35 1.23 6.02 8.16
C PRO A 35 -0.26 6.31 8.37
N ASN A 36 -1.01 5.28 8.76
CA ASN A 36 -2.44 5.34 9.07
C ASN A 36 -3.34 5.86 7.93
N VAL A 37 -2.86 5.82 6.69
CA VAL A 37 -3.68 6.07 5.51
C VAL A 37 -4.32 4.75 5.07
N SER A 38 -5.64 4.77 4.88
CA SER A 38 -6.37 3.67 4.24
C SER A 38 -5.80 3.44 2.85
N HIS A 39 -5.53 2.19 2.48
CA HIS A 39 -5.11 1.91 1.13
C HIS A 39 -5.57 0.55 0.64
N ALA A 40 -5.91 0.48 -0.64
CA ALA A 40 -6.38 -0.72 -1.32
C ALA A 40 -5.78 -0.82 -2.73
N MET A 41 -5.65 -2.05 -3.21
CA MET A 41 -5.17 -2.33 -4.56
C MET A 41 -6.07 -3.36 -5.22
N ARG A 42 -6.56 -3.05 -6.41
CA ARG A 42 -7.34 -3.96 -7.26
C ARG A 42 -6.58 -4.24 -8.54
N VAL A 43 -6.18 -5.50 -8.75
CA VAL A 43 -5.48 -5.92 -9.97
C VAL A 43 -6.46 -5.88 -11.15
N ILE A 44 -6.12 -5.11 -12.18
CA ILE A 44 -6.94 -4.94 -13.39
C ILE A 44 -6.29 -5.58 -14.65
N SER A 45 -5.04 -6.01 -14.56
CA SER A 45 -4.35 -6.74 -15.63
C SER A 45 -4.62 -8.25 -15.60
N SER A 46 -4.41 -8.92 -16.74
CA SER A 46 -4.36 -10.39 -16.80
C SER A 46 -3.09 -10.98 -16.18
N GLU A 47 -2.02 -10.19 -16.08
CA GLU A 47 -0.78 -10.58 -15.40
C GLU A 47 -0.91 -10.35 -13.89
N SER A 48 -0.25 -11.20 -13.09
CA SER A 48 -0.19 -11.03 -11.64
C SER A 48 0.55 -9.74 -11.26
N LEU A 49 -0.01 -9.00 -10.30
CA LEU A 49 0.67 -7.86 -9.69
C LEU A 49 1.90 -8.32 -8.92
N ARG A 50 3.05 -7.70 -9.19
CA ARG A 50 4.31 -7.93 -8.48
C ARG A 50 4.83 -6.59 -7.99
N SER A 51 5.05 -6.47 -6.69
CA SER A 51 5.62 -5.28 -6.08
C SER A 51 6.61 -5.63 -4.98
N ILE A 52 7.54 -4.72 -4.73
CA ILE A 52 8.35 -4.71 -3.51
C ILE A 52 7.73 -3.67 -2.59
N ILE A 53 7.45 -4.08 -1.35
CA ILE A 53 6.96 -3.21 -0.29
C ILE A 53 8.11 -3.00 0.69
N ILE A 54 8.41 -1.73 0.97
CA ILE A 54 9.42 -1.33 1.94
C ILE A 54 8.71 -0.58 3.06
N SER A 55 8.70 -1.14 4.26
CA SER A 55 8.16 -0.52 5.47
C SER A 55 9.28 -0.28 6.49
N TRP A 56 9.16 0.76 7.31
CA TRP A 56 10.12 1.01 8.38
C TRP A 56 9.45 1.53 9.65
N ALA A 57 10.12 1.33 10.78
CA ALA A 57 9.66 1.83 12.07
C ALA A 57 9.96 3.34 12.15
N PRO A 58 8.94 4.22 12.23
CA PRO A 58 9.17 5.65 12.43
C PRO A 58 10.00 5.88 13.69
N ASN A 59 11.04 6.71 13.60
CA ASN A 59 11.97 6.99 14.71
C ASN A 59 12.64 5.76 15.33
N GLY A 60 12.63 4.60 14.65
CA GLY A 60 13.12 3.34 15.18
C GLY A 60 12.23 2.70 16.25
N ASP A 61 10.98 3.18 16.44
CA ASP A 61 10.06 2.59 17.42
C ASP A 61 9.57 1.22 16.97
N ARG A 62 10.14 0.17 17.56
CA ARG A 62 9.80 -1.21 17.23
C ARG A 62 8.39 -1.62 17.68
N ASN A 63 7.70 -0.82 18.50
CA ASN A 63 6.36 -1.17 18.94
C ASN A 63 5.33 -1.07 17.82
N VAL A 64 5.59 -0.29 16.76
CA VAL A 64 4.68 -0.17 15.61
C VAL A 64 4.38 -1.52 14.95
N TRP A 65 5.34 -2.45 14.97
CA TRP A 65 5.18 -3.81 14.42
C TRP A 65 4.23 -4.70 15.22
N LYS A 66 3.90 -4.31 16.45
CA LYS A 66 2.93 -5.05 17.27
C LYS A 66 1.49 -4.62 16.95
N THR A 67 1.31 -3.59 16.14
CA THR A 67 -0.01 -3.11 15.74
C THR A 67 -0.52 -3.96 14.58
N PRO A 68 -1.62 -4.71 14.73
CA PRO A 68 -2.16 -5.49 13.63
C PRO A 68 -2.69 -4.54 12.54
N SER A 69 -2.57 -4.99 11.28
CA SER A 69 -3.38 -4.40 10.21
C SER A 69 -4.85 -4.71 10.46
N VAL A 70 -5.71 -3.71 10.29
CA VAL A 70 -7.16 -3.86 10.33
C VAL A 70 -7.69 -3.71 8.92
N LEU A 71 -8.54 -4.64 8.49
CA LEU A 71 -9.40 -4.40 7.33
C LEU A 71 -10.43 -3.36 7.74
N LEU A 72 -10.62 -2.35 6.90
CA LEU A 72 -11.73 -1.42 7.09
C LEU A 72 -13.00 -2.15 6.67
N ASP A 73 -14.03 -2.10 7.51
CA ASP A 73 -15.33 -2.71 7.21
C ASP A 73 -15.94 -1.97 6.00
N ASP A 74 -16.49 -2.71 5.06
CA ASP A 74 -17.34 -2.16 4.00
C ASP A 74 -18.66 -1.71 4.66
N SER A 75 -18.68 -0.52 5.26
CA SER A 75 -19.95 0.08 5.68
C SER A 75 -20.69 0.55 4.43
N ASP A 76 -21.71 -0.21 4.04
CA ASP A 76 -22.74 0.10 3.04
C ASP A 76 -23.29 1.54 3.11
#